data_AF-A0A7R9HBU2-F1
#
_entry.id   AF-A0A7R9HBU2-F1
#
_cell.length_a   1.000
_cell.length_b   1.000
_cell.length_c   1.000
_cell.angle_alpha   90.00
_cell.angle_beta   90.00
_cell.angle_gamma   90.00
#
_symmetry.space_group_name_H-M   'P 1'
#
loop_
_entity.id
_entity.type
_entity.pdbx_description
1 polymer ?
#
loop_
_entity_poly.entity_id
_entity_poly.type
_entity_poly.pdbx_seq_one_letter_code
_entity_poly.pdbx_strand_id
1 'polypeptide(L)'
;MQKKSMESAAEEWSERRHANNLVQLDNGKRIPPSGWKCERCDLTQNLWMNLTDGAVLCGRKFFDGTGGNEHAAEYYRNKGYPLAVKLGTITKEGKADVYSYDEDEMVDDPHLIQHLAHFGINMAQMEKTDKSMVELELDLNQKFGEWASLQEAGSQLKPAYGPGYTGLINLGNSCYLNSVMQVIFTLPAFQKRFVDKAPEVFLALPAEPPSDFNVQMAKLGVGLLSGKYSKPPPEGQDAATCDSQRGIPPRMFKTLIGRGHPDFSTKSQQDAQEFFLHFINVLERNSRHQTNPADCFKFRVEDRFQCCKSKKVKYTYRTEYSLPLPIPLEAAINKEEVTAFETRKTELKAKGLRM
;
A
#
# COMPACT_ATOMS: atom_id res chain seq x y z
N MET A 1 26.46 33.58 -10.24
CA MET A 1 25.04 33.64 -10.70
C MET A 1 24.68 32.43 -11.57
N GLN A 2 25.02 31.22 -11.15
CA GLN A 2 24.77 29.97 -11.92
C GLN A 2 24.43 28.78 -11.00
N LYS A 3 23.81 29.07 -9.85
CA LYS A 3 23.33 28.07 -8.88
C LYS A 3 21.81 28.03 -8.73
N LYS A 4 21.09 28.87 -9.49
CA LYS A 4 19.64 29.03 -9.40
C LYS A 4 18.84 28.31 -10.51
N SER A 5 19.50 27.58 -11.42
CA SER A 5 18.82 26.94 -12.56
C SER A 5 18.86 25.40 -12.56
N MET A 6 19.35 24.76 -11.48
CA MET A 6 19.33 23.29 -11.35
C MET A 6 18.43 22.79 -10.22
N GLU A 7 18.02 23.68 -9.29
CA GLU A 7 17.02 23.36 -8.27
C GLU A 7 15.58 23.51 -8.80
N SER A 8 15.37 24.16 -9.94
CA SER A 8 14.04 24.30 -10.56
C SER A 8 13.63 23.12 -11.45
N ALA A 9 14.49 22.10 -11.62
CA ALA A 9 14.23 20.97 -12.53
C ALA A 9 13.82 19.67 -11.81
N ALA A 10 13.83 19.63 -10.47
CA ALA A 10 13.44 18.46 -9.67
C ALA A 10 12.08 18.62 -8.97
N GLU A 11 11.41 19.76 -9.16
CA GLU A 11 10.03 20.04 -8.77
C GLU A 11 9.12 20.27 -9.99
N GLU A 12 9.55 19.83 -11.17
CA GLU A 12 8.65 19.67 -12.32
C GLU A 12 7.98 18.31 -12.18
N TRP A 13 6.79 18.34 -11.58
CA TRP A 13 5.77 17.31 -11.72
C TRP A 13 5.86 16.64 -13.10
N SER A 14 6.03 15.32 -13.13
CA SER A 14 6.02 14.47 -14.33
C SER A 14 5.11 15.07 -15.40
N GLU A 15 5.66 15.39 -16.57
CA GLU A 15 4.88 15.89 -17.70
C GLU A 15 3.75 14.91 -18.03
N ARG A 16 2.56 15.21 -17.50
CA ARG A 16 1.18 15.08 -18.01
C ARG A 16 1.04 14.34 -19.34
N ARG A 17 1.37 13.04 -19.38
CA ARG A 17 1.41 12.23 -20.61
C ARG A 17 0.11 12.29 -21.40
N HIS A 18 -1.02 12.24 -20.70
CA HIS A 18 -2.34 12.16 -21.31
C HIS A 18 -3.17 13.44 -21.21
N ALA A 19 -2.98 14.26 -20.17
CA ALA A 19 -3.87 15.41 -19.91
C ALA A 19 -3.80 16.53 -20.97
N ASN A 20 -2.67 16.70 -21.68
CA ASN A 20 -2.55 17.71 -22.73
C ASN A 20 -3.08 17.24 -24.09
N ASN A 21 -3.11 15.92 -24.32
CA ASN A 21 -3.44 15.31 -25.61
C ASN A 21 -4.65 14.37 -25.50
N LEU A 22 -5.48 14.53 -24.46
CA LEU A 22 -6.62 13.66 -24.22
C LEU A 22 -7.66 13.90 -25.30
N VAL A 23 -7.91 12.87 -26.12
CA VAL A 23 -9.01 12.91 -27.10
C VAL A 23 -10.31 12.60 -26.37
N GLN A 24 -11.26 13.52 -26.40
CA GLN A 24 -12.63 13.30 -25.92
C GLN A 24 -13.55 13.00 -27.11
N LEU A 25 -14.35 11.95 -26.98
CA LEU A 25 -15.28 11.52 -28.03
C LEU A 25 -16.57 12.34 -27.97
N ASP A 26 -17.02 12.80 -29.14
CA ASP A 26 -18.35 13.41 -29.32
C ASP A 26 -19.42 12.32 -29.50
N ASN A 27 -19.69 11.59 -28.41
CA ASN A 27 -20.72 10.54 -28.38
C ASN A 27 -22.09 11.03 -27.86
N GLY A 28 -22.26 12.34 -27.68
CA GLY A 28 -23.49 12.97 -27.20
C GLY A 28 -23.78 12.72 -25.70
N LYS A 29 -22.86 12.13 -24.95
CA LYS A 29 -23.07 11.81 -23.54
C LYS A 29 -23.05 13.08 -22.70
N ARG A 30 -23.99 13.15 -21.75
CA ARG A 30 -24.10 14.22 -20.75
C ARG A 30 -24.23 13.59 -19.38
N ILE A 31 -23.49 14.14 -18.43
CA ILE A 31 -23.39 13.57 -17.09
C ILE A 31 -24.18 14.48 -16.15
N PRO A 32 -25.19 13.95 -15.44
CA PRO A 32 -25.97 14.75 -14.50
C PRO A 32 -25.08 15.22 -13.33
N PRO A 33 -25.46 16.27 -12.59
CA PRO A 33 -24.67 16.78 -11.46
C PRO A 33 -24.73 15.88 -10.22
N SER A 34 -25.64 14.90 -10.16
CA SER A 34 -25.74 13.93 -9.07
C SER A 34 -26.54 12.69 -9.51
N GLY A 35 -26.69 11.71 -8.61
CA GLY A 35 -27.50 10.51 -8.85
C GLY A 35 -26.83 9.47 -9.74
N TRP A 36 -25.49 9.48 -9.81
CA TRP A 36 -24.74 8.57 -10.65
C TRP A 36 -24.86 7.12 -10.18
N LYS A 37 -24.79 6.20 -11.16
CA LYS A 37 -24.78 4.77 -10.94
C LYS A 37 -23.77 4.15 -11.89
N CYS A 38 -23.08 3.12 -11.43
CA CYS A 38 -22.20 2.32 -12.28
C CYS A 38 -22.98 1.72 -13.45
N GLU A 39 -22.47 1.83 -14.66
CA GLU A 39 -23.14 1.30 -15.85
C GLU A 39 -23.17 -0.24 -15.92
N ARG A 40 -22.40 -0.93 -15.07
CA ARG A 40 -22.30 -2.41 -15.03
C ARG A 40 -22.86 -3.07 -13.78
N CYS A 41 -23.18 -2.31 -12.73
CA CYS A 41 -23.70 -2.88 -11.47
C CYS A 41 -24.50 -1.85 -10.68
N ASP A 42 -24.99 -2.23 -9.50
CA ASP A 42 -25.88 -1.39 -8.71
C ASP A 42 -25.20 -0.37 -7.79
N LEU A 43 -23.88 -0.22 -7.89
CA LEU A 43 -23.12 0.72 -7.05
C LEU A 43 -23.39 2.17 -7.45
N THR A 44 -23.65 3.00 -6.45
CA THR A 44 -23.88 4.46 -6.56
C THR A 44 -22.79 5.30 -5.91
N GLN A 45 -21.77 4.66 -5.32
CA GLN A 45 -20.64 5.29 -4.63
C GLN A 45 -19.31 4.78 -5.20
N ASN A 46 -18.23 5.54 -4.97
CA ASN A 46 -16.89 5.24 -5.51
C ASN A 46 -16.91 5.07 -7.04
N LEU A 47 -17.54 6.05 -7.71
CA LEU A 47 -17.72 6.06 -9.15
C LEU A 47 -16.65 6.93 -9.82
N TRP A 48 -16.11 6.38 -10.90
CA TRP A 48 -15.08 6.97 -11.73
C TRP A 48 -15.65 7.19 -13.11
N MET A 49 -15.58 8.42 -13.60
CA MET A 49 -15.98 8.78 -14.94
C MET A 49 -14.75 8.84 -15.84
N ASN A 50 -14.74 8.06 -16.92
CA ASN A 50 -13.68 8.13 -17.90
C ASN A 50 -13.73 9.46 -18.67
N LEU A 51 -12.61 10.16 -18.76
CA LEU A 51 -12.54 11.49 -19.38
C LEU A 51 -12.54 11.45 -20.91
N THR A 52 -12.34 10.30 -21.54
CA THR A 52 -12.41 10.15 -23.01
C THR A 52 -13.84 10.02 -23.51
N ASP A 53 -14.70 9.25 -22.85
CA ASP A 53 -16.04 8.92 -23.38
C ASP A 53 -17.19 9.09 -22.39
N GLY A 54 -16.90 9.49 -21.15
CA GLY A 54 -17.89 9.72 -20.10
C GLY A 54 -18.47 8.44 -19.49
N ALA A 55 -17.87 7.27 -19.68
CA ALA A 55 -18.30 6.04 -19.01
C ALA A 55 -18.19 6.15 -17.48
N VAL A 56 -19.29 5.88 -16.76
CA VAL A 56 -19.34 5.95 -15.29
C VAL A 56 -19.32 4.55 -14.68
N LEU A 57 -18.25 4.22 -13.97
CA LEU A 57 -17.96 2.86 -13.53
C LEU A 57 -17.42 2.84 -12.10
N CYS A 58 -17.69 1.77 -11.37
CA CYS A 58 -17.21 1.64 -9.99
C CYS A 58 -15.71 1.35 -9.92
N GLY A 59 -15.08 1.85 -8.86
CA GLY A 59 -13.65 1.70 -8.58
C GLY A 59 -13.23 0.29 -8.15
N ARG A 60 -12.02 0.18 -7.59
CA ARG A 60 -11.40 -1.09 -7.18
C ARG A 60 -12.08 -1.72 -5.96
N LYS A 61 -11.97 -3.04 -5.84
CA LYS A 61 -12.44 -3.81 -4.68
C LYS A 61 -11.42 -3.73 -3.55
N PHE A 62 -11.87 -3.53 -2.32
CA PHE A 62 -11.05 -3.61 -1.12
C PHE A 62 -11.04 -5.05 -0.57
N PHE A 63 -10.01 -5.38 0.21
CA PHE A 63 -9.79 -6.73 0.74
C PHE A 63 -10.89 -7.22 1.70
N ASP A 64 -11.54 -6.28 2.39
CA ASP A 64 -12.65 -6.56 3.32
C ASP A 64 -13.97 -6.85 2.58
N GLY A 65 -13.93 -6.90 1.25
CA GLY A 65 -15.07 -7.10 0.36
C GLY A 65 -15.87 -5.84 0.07
N THR A 66 -15.50 -4.69 0.64
CA THR A 66 -16.12 -3.38 0.37
C THR A 66 -15.45 -2.68 -0.82
N GLY A 67 -15.94 -1.50 -1.22
CA GLY A 67 -15.40 -0.74 -2.36
C GLY A 67 -16.20 -0.94 -3.64
N GLY A 68 -15.51 -1.04 -4.78
CA GLY A 68 -16.12 -1.28 -6.09
C GLY A 68 -15.86 -2.68 -6.64
N ASN A 69 -16.35 -2.94 -7.86
CA ASN A 69 -16.21 -4.23 -8.56
C ASN A 69 -15.18 -4.19 -9.70
N GLU A 70 -14.21 -3.28 -9.64
CA GLU A 70 -13.11 -3.11 -10.63
C GLU A 70 -13.53 -2.75 -12.07
N HIS A 71 -14.81 -2.47 -12.31
CA HIS A 71 -15.31 -2.17 -13.66
C HIS A 71 -14.59 -1.03 -14.37
N ALA A 72 -14.16 0.02 -13.66
CA ALA A 72 -13.42 1.12 -14.28
C ALA A 72 -12.02 0.68 -14.77
N ALA A 73 -11.34 -0.20 -14.03
CA ALA A 73 -10.06 -0.76 -14.44
C ALA A 73 -10.21 -1.78 -15.58
N GLU A 74 -11.25 -2.62 -15.55
CA GLU A 74 -11.61 -3.49 -16.68
C GLU A 74 -11.92 -2.71 -17.95
N TYR A 75 -12.60 -1.57 -17.80
CA TYR A 75 -12.94 -0.71 -18.92
C TYR A 75 -11.71 -0.15 -19.60
N TYR A 76 -10.74 0.33 -18.82
CA TYR A 76 -9.44 0.72 -19.33
C TYR A 76 -8.76 -0.43 -20.07
N ARG A 77 -8.70 -1.65 -19.50
CA ARG A 77 -8.09 -2.81 -20.18
C ARG A 77 -8.70 -3.12 -21.54
N ASN A 78 -10.00 -2.86 -21.72
CA ASN A 78 -10.72 -3.14 -22.96
C ASN A 78 -10.69 -2.00 -23.98
N LYS A 79 -10.63 -0.74 -23.53
CA LYS A 79 -10.74 0.45 -24.39
C LYS A 79 -9.44 1.23 -24.57
N GLY A 80 -8.52 1.13 -23.61
CA GLY A 80 -7.27 1.89 -23.57
C GLY A 80 -7.44 3.36 -23.18
N TYR A 81 -8.58 3.78 -22.63
CA TYR A 81 -8.84 5.19 -22.28
C TYR A 81 -8.22 5.55 -20.93
N PRO A 82 -7.15 6.38 -20.89
CA PRO A 82 -6.20 6.37 -19.78
C PRO A 82 -6.68 7.10 -18.53
N LEU A 83 -7.47 8.17 -18.66
CA LEU A 83 -7.81 9.05 -17.55
C LEU A 83 -9.25 8.87 -17.07
N ALA A 84 -9.44 8.81 -15.76
CA ALA A 84 -10.76 8.85 -15.13
C ALA A 84 -10.76 9.76 -13.90
N VAL A 85 -11.86 10.49 -13.71
CA VAL A 85 -12.09 11.37 -12.56
C VAL A 85 -13.06 10.73 -11.59
N LYS A 86 -12.80 10.84 -10.28
CA LYS A 86 -13.73 10.38 -9.25
C LYS A 86 -14.85 11.41 -9.08
N LEU A 87 -16.09 11.03 -9.43
CA LEU A 87 -17.20 11.98 -9.55
C LEU A 87 -17.52 12.72 -8.24
N GLY A 88 -17.49 12.02 -7.11
CA GLY A 88 -17.82 12.62 -5.81
C GLY A 88 -16.74 13.52 -5.22
N THR A 89 -15.56 13.64 -5.85
CA THR A 89 -14.46 14.50 -5.33
C THR A 89 -14.34 15.84 -6.06
N ILE A 90 -15.16 16.09 -7.08
CA ILE A 90 -15.16 17.32 -7.86
C ILE A 90 -15.65 18.49 -7.00
N THR A 91 -14.81 19.52 -6.85
CA THR A 91 -15.12 20.73 -6.07
C THR A 91 -15.46 21.93 -6.97
N LYS A 92 -16.05 22.98 -6.37
CA LYS A 92 -16.40 24.23 -7.06
C LYS A 92 -15.17 24.98 -7.60
N GLU A 93 -14.01 24.74 -7.00
CA GLU A 93 -12.72 25.32 -7.39
C GLU A 93 -12.05 24.54 -8.55
N GLY A 94 -12.69 23.50 -9.08
CA GLY A 94 -12.17 22.72 -10.21
C GLY A 94 -11.09 21.72 -9.83
N LYS A 95 -11.03 21.32 -8.56
CA LYS A 95 -10.17 20.24 -8.10
C LYS A 95 -10.96 18.94 -8.03
N ALA A 96 -10.35 17.84 -8.46
CA ALA A 96 -10.90 16.50 -8.29
C ALA A 96 -9.77 15.48 -8.29
N ASP A 97 -10.08 14.28 -7.81
CA ASP A 97 -9.18 13.14 -7.89
C ASP A 97 -9.22 12.59 -9.33
N VAL A 98 -8.14 12.77 -10.08
CA VAL A 98 -7.96 12.16 -11.41
C VAL A 98 -6.95 11.02 -11.32
N TYR A 99 -7.32 9.88 -11.88
CA TYR A 99 -6.50 8.69 -11.91
C TYR A 99 -6.11 8.33 -13.34
N SER A 100 -4.82 8.07 -13.54
CA SER A 100 -4.26 7.58 -14.79
C SER A 100 -4.07 6.07 -14.68
N TYR A 101 -4.84 5.30 -15.46
CA TYR A 101 -4.71 3.85 -15.52
C TYR A 101 -3.45 3.39 -16.26
N ASP A 102 -2.96 4.19 -17.20
CA ASP A 102 -1.70 3.94 -17.90
C ASP A 102 -0.49 4.08 -16.97
N GLU A 103 -0.57 5.03 -16.04
CA GLU A 103 0.53 5.35 -15.10
C GLU A 103 0.34 4.68 -13.73
N ASP A 104 -0.81 4.02 -13.53
CA ASP A 104 -1.25 3.41 -12.27
C ASP A 104 -1.16 4.38 -11.08
N GLU A 105 -1.38 5.68 -11.29
CA GLU A 105 -1.23 6.73 -10.26
C GLU A 105 -2.26 7.86 -10.35
N MET A 106 -2.41 8.59 -9.24
CA MET A 106 -3.16 9.84 -9.20
C MET A 106 -2.36 10.91 -9.94
N VAL A 107 -3.03 11.63 -10.84
CA VAL A 107 -2.44 12.70 -11.65
C VAL A 107 -3.28 13.96 -11.48
N ASP A 108 -2.65 15.13 -11.60
CA ASP A 108 -3.38 16.39 -11.81
C ASP A 108 -3.60 16.59 -13.31
N ASP A 109 -4.81 16.96 -13.65
CA ASP A 109 -5.20 17.36 -14.98
C ASP A 109 -5.41 18.89 -15.00
N PRO A 110 -4.49 19.68 -15.59
CA PRO A 110 -4.63 21.13 -15.68
C PRO A 110 -5.83 21.58 -16.51
N HIS A 111 -6.30 20.71 -17.41
CA HIS A 111 -7.42 20.96 -18.30
C HIS A 111 -8.71 20.30 -17.80
N LEU A 112 -8.73 19.84 -16.54
CA LEU A 112 -9.87 19.14 -15.96
C LEU A 112 -11.18 19.91 -16.14
N ILE A 113 -11.16 21.23 -15.97
CA ILE A 113 -12.34 22.08 -16.17
C ILE A 113 -12.90 21.94 -17.60
N GLN A 114 -12.01 21.95 -18.59
CA GLN A 114 -12.37 21.80 -20.00
C GLN A 114 -12.88 20.38 -20.29
N HIS A 115 -12.19 19.37 -19.75
CA HIS A 115 -12.57 17.97 -19.92
C HIS A 115 -13.93 17.65 -19.28
N LEU A 116 -14.24 18.24 -18.12
CA LEU A 116 -15.54 18.10 -17.46
C LEU A 116 -16.65 18.85 -18.21
N ALA A 117 -16.35 20.04 -18.74
CA ALA A 117 -17.29 20.84 -19.51
C ALA A 117 -17.78 20.13 -20.78
N HIS A 118 -16.93 19.32 -21.43
CA HIS A 118 -17.30 18.47 -22.57
C HIS A 118 -18.51 17.58 -22.29
N PHE A 119 -18.58 17.01 -21.09
CA PHE A 119 -19.68 16.16 -20.64
C PHE A 119 -20.84 16.94 -19.99
N GLY A 120 -20.81 18.27 -20.04
CA GLY A 120 -21.84 19.15 -19.50
C GLY A 120 -21.81 19.31 -17.98
N ILE A 121 -20.69 18.97 -17.31
CA ILE A 121 -20.55 19.13 -15.86
C ILE A 121 -20.15 20.58 -15.56
N ASN A 122 -21.05 21.33 -14.92
CA ASN A 122 -20.78 22.68 -14.46
C ASN A 122 -20.26 22.67 -13.02
N MET A 123 -19.01 23.09 -12.82
CA MET A 123 -18.35 23.07 -11.51
C MET A 123 -19.09 23.87 -10.44
N ALA A 124 -19.82 24.94 -10.82
CA ALA A 124 -20.56 25.76 -9.86
C ALA A 124 -21.68 24.97 -9.14
N GLN A 125 -22.14 23.87 -9.75
CA GLN A 125 -23.19 23.00 -9.20
C GLN A 125 -22.62 21.77 -8.47
N MET A 126 -21.30 21.59 -8.49
CA MET A 126 -20.66 20.44 -7.87
C MET A 126 -20.32 20.74 -6.42
N GLU A 127 -20.57 19.78 -5.55
CA GLU A 127 -20.13 19.79 -4.16
C GLU A 127 -19.45 18.46 -3.89
N LYS A 128 -18.40 18.48 -3.08
CA LYS A 128 -17.66 17.28 -2.72
C LYS A 128 -18.55 16.36 -1.88
N THR A 129 -19.00 15.25 -2.44
CA THR A 129 -19.88 14.27 -1.79
C THR A 129 -19.17 12.99 -1.36
N ASP A 130 -18.00 12.70 -1.92
CA ASP A 130 -17.16 11.55 -1.57
C ASP A 130 -15.81 12.00 -1.01
N LYS A 131 -15.25 11.16 -0.12
CA LYS A 131 -13.88 11.32 0.36
C LYS A 131 -12.88 11.14 -0.78
N SER A 132 -11.84 11.98 -0.80
CA SER A 132 -10.71 11.79 -1.72
C SER A 132 -9.99 10.48 -1.41
N MET A 133 -9.19 9.98 -2.36
CA MET A 133 -8.38 8.79 -2.13
C MET A 133 -7.39 8.99 -0.98
N VAL A 134 -6.78 10.18 -0.90
CA VAL A 134 -5.91 10.56 0.21
C VAL A 134 -6.66 10.59 1.54
N GLU A 135 -7.88 11.15 1.56
CA GLU A 135 -8.72 11.14 2.76
C GLU A 135 -9.14 9.73 3.14
N LEU A 136 -9.42 8.85 2.18
CA LEU A 136 -9.76 7.46 2.44
C LEU A 136 -8.55 6.68 2.98
N GLU A 137 -7.35 6.95 2.47
CA GLU A 137 -6.10 6.40 3.00
C GLU A 137 -5.78 6.94 4.39
N LEU A 138 -6.00 8.23 4.63
CA LEU A 138 -5.87 8.84 5.96
C LEU A 138 -6.91 8.26 6.92
N ASP A 139 -8.16 8.09 6.50
CA ASP A 139 -9.22 7.43 7.24
C ASP A 139 -8.87 5.98 7.53
N LEU A 140 -8.28 5.25 6.59
CA LEU A 140 -7.86 3.86 6.79
C LEU A 140 -6.69 3.79 7.76
N ASN A 141 -5.72 4.69 7.65
CA ASN A 141 -4.60 4.78 8.60
C ASN A 141 -5.06 5.27 9.98
N GLN A 142 -6.01 6.22 10.04
CA GLN A 142 -6.66 6.67 11.26
C GLN A 142 -7.48 5.54 11.85
N LYS A 143 -8.28 4.82 11.07
CA LYS A 143 -9.01 3.63 11.50
C LYS A 143 -8.08 2.51 11.93
N PHE A 144 -6.89 2.38 11.33
CA PHE A 144 -5.86 1.45 11.79
C PHE A 144 -5.26 1.92 13.11
N GLY A 145 -5.08 3.23 13.29
CA GLY A 145 -4.73 3.87 14.56
C GLY A 145 -5.85 3.74 15.60
N GLU A 146 -7.11 3.82 15.21
CA GLU A 146 -8.30 3.54 16.01
C GLU A 146 -8.41 2.05 16.29
N TRP A 147 -7.97 1.15 15.39
CA TRP A 147 -7.95 -0.30 15.61
C TRP A 147 -6.84 -0.69 16.60
N ALA A 148 -5.67 -0.06 16.48
CA ALA A 148 -4.63 -0.10 17.50
C ALA A 148 -5.10 0.52 18.83
N SER A 149 -5.92 1.57 18.78
CA SER A 149 -6.57 2.16 19.96
C SER A 149 -7.76 1.34 20.48
N LEU A 150 -8.37 0.48 19.66
CA LEU A 150 -9.51 -0.41 20.00
C LEU A 150 -9.02 -1.70 20.67
N GLN A 151 -7.84 -2.21 20.27
CA GLN A 151 -7.16 -3.27 21.02
C GLN A 151 -6.61 -2.78 22.37
N GLU A 152 -6.51 -1.46 22.56
CA GLU A 152 -6.11 -0.80 23.80
C GLU A 152 -7.13 0.26 24.25
N ALA A 153 -8.43 -0.04 24.18
CA ALA A 153 -9.48 0.89 24.57
C ALA A 153 -9.31 1.33 26.05
N GLY A 154 -8.61 2.45 26.26
CA GLY A 154 -8.31 3.03 27.58
C GLY A 154 -6.91 3.62 27.76
N SER A 155 -5.94 3.30 26.89
CA SER A 155 -4.54 3.73 27.08
C SER A 155 -4.13 4.80 26.06
N GLN A 156 -3.83 6.01 26.53
CA GLN A 156 -3.07 6.97 25.72
C GLN A 156 -1.63 6.45 25.58
N LEU A 157 -1.32 5.87 24.41
CA LEU A 157 0.03 5.41 24.10
C LEU A 157 1.02 6.59 24.12
N LYS A 158 2.15 6.39 24.80
CA LYS A 158 3.23 7.38 24.84
C LYS A 158 4.02 7.29 23.53
N PRO A 159 4.15 8.40 22.77
CA PRO A 159 5.00 8.41 21.58
C PRO A 159 6.44 8.04 21.93
N ALA A 160 7.04 7.15 21.14
CA ALA A 160 8.44 6.74 21.27
C ALA A 160 9.31 7.42 20.21
N TYR A 161 10.55 7.75 20.58
CA TYR A 161 11.49 8.45 19.72
C TYR A 161 12.89 7.86 19.83
N GLY A 162 13.72 8.14 18.83
CA GLY A 162 15.14 7.80 18.81
C GLY A 162 15.50 6.60 17.93
N PRO A 163 16.73 6.11 18.04
CA PRO A 163 17.24 4.95 17.29
C PRO A 163 16.29 3.75 17.38
N GLY A 164 15.86 3.22 16.23
CA GLY A 164 14.95 2.06 16.17
C GLY A 164 13.47 2.38 16.33
N TYR A 165 13.10 3.63 16.59
CA TYR A 165 11.71 4.07 16.73
C TYR A 165 11.24 4.92 15.54
N THR A 166 11.78 4.66 14.36
CA THR A 166 11.41 5.39 13.13
C THR A 166 10.24 4.71 12.44
N GLY A 167 9.14 5.44 12.23
CA GLY A 167 7.98 4.95 11.46
C GLY A 167 8.27 4.80 9.96
N LEU A 168 7.53 3.91 9.30
CA LEU A 168 7.52 3.78 7.84
C LEU A 168 6.21 4.32 7.27
N ILE A 169 6.32 5.25 6.32
CA ILE A 169 5.14 5.82 5.64
C ILE A 169 4.50 4.74 4.77
N ASN A 170 3.17 4.62 4.85
CA ASN A 170 2.40 3.78 3.94
C ASN A 170 2.39 4.41 2.53
N LEU A 171 2.79 3.64 1.52
CA LEU A 171 2.92 4.08 0.12
C LEU A 171 1.75 3.60 -0.77
N GLY A 172 0.57 3.46 -0.17
CA GLY A 172 -0.57 2.77 -0.76
C GLY A 172 -0.44 1.26 -0.58
N ASN A 173 -1.26 0.70 0.31
CA ASN A 173 -1.32 -0.73 0.65
C ASN A 173 0.02 -1.38 1.05
N SER A 174 1.03 -0.62 1.48
CA SER A 174 2.37 -1.15 1.77
C SER A 174 2.58 -1.57 3.24
N CYS A 175 1.50 -1.76 4.01
CA CYS A 175 1.59 -2.10 5.44
C CYS A 175 2.28 -3.46 5.67
N TYR A 176 2.03 -4.45 4.82
CA TYR A 176 2.70 -5.76 4.89
C TYR A 176 4.22 -5.63 4.80
N LEU A 177 4.72 -4.80 3.86
CA LEU A 177 6.14 -4.50 3.69
C LEU A 177 6.68 -3.78 4.91
N ASN A 178 5.97 -2.75 5.38
CA ASN A 178 6.40 -1.95 6.52
C ASN A 178 6.53 -2.82 7.77
N SER A 179 5.54 -3.66 8.06
CA SER A 179 5.54 -4.56 9.21
C SER A 179 6.69 -5.58 9.16
N VAL A 180 6.90 -6.23 8.01
CA VAL A 180 8.01 -7.18 7.85
C VAL A 180 9.35 -6.49 8.02
N MET A 181 9.56 -5.34 7.35
CA MET A 181 10.86 -4.65 7.41
C MET A 181 11.17 -4.07 8.79
N GLN A 182 10.17 -3.60 9.54
CA GLN A 182 10.35 -3.20 10.94
C GLN A 182 10.91 -4.37 11.76
N VAL A 183 10.33 -5.56 11.66
CA VAL A 183 10.81 -6.76 12.38
C VAL A 183 12.21 -7.15 11.92
N ILE A 184 12.45 -7.20 10.61
CA ILE A 184 13.76 -7.58 10.03
C ILE A 184 14.90 -6.73 10.62
N PHE A 185 14.71 -5.41 10.73
CA PHE A 185 15.74 -4.52 11.25
C PHE A 185 15.86 -4.49 12.78
N THR A 186 15.05 -5.26 13.52
CA THR A 186 15.31 -5.54 14.95
C THR A 186 16.34 -6.65 15.14
N LEU A 187 16.62 -7.45 14.10
CA LEU A 187 17.45 -8.64 14.21
C LEU A 187 18.95 -8.30 14.06
N PRO A 188 19.81 -8.71 15.01
CA PRO A 188 21.24 -8.37 15.00
C PRO A 188 21.98 -8.80 13.72
N ALA A 189 21.62 -9.94 13.13
CA ALA A 189 22.24 -10.41 11.89
C ALA A 189 22.05 -9.43 10.73
N PHE A 190 20.85 -8.86 10.61
CA PHE A 190 20.51 -7.87 9.59
C PHE A 190 21.14 -6.52 9.87
N GLN A 191 21.14 -6.07 11.13
CA GLN A 191 21.82 -4.85 11.56
C GLN A 191 23.32 -4.90 11.25
N LYS A 192 23.97 -6.00 11.61
CA LYS A 192 25.40 -6.20 11.33
C LYS A 192 25.72 -6.18 9.84
N ARG A 193 24.84 -6.73 9.00
CA ARG A 193 25.06 -6.79 7.55
C ARG A 193 24.80 -5.47 6.85
N PHE A 194 23.71 -4.78 7.20
CA PHE A 194 23.20 -3.66 6.42
C PHE A 194 23.35 -2.30 7.11
N VAL A 195 23.56 -2.25 8.42
CA VAL A 195 23.66 -1.00 9.19
C VAL A 195 25.11 -0.75 9.59
N ASP A 196 25.74 -1.70 10.31
CA ASP A 196 27.12 -1.54 10.78
C ASP A 196 28.12 -1.42 9.61
N LYS A 197 27.88 -2.19 8.54
CA LYS A 197 28.67 -2.17 7.31
C LYS A 197 28.15 -1.18 6.26
N ALA A 198 27.15 -0.36 6.57
CA ALA A 198 26.60 0.61 5.62
C ALA A 198 27.68 1.54 5.02
N PRO A 199 28.68 2.04 5.76
CA PRO A 199 29.74 2.86 5.18
C PRO A 199 30.51 2.14 4.07
N GLU A 200 30.86 0.86 4.26
CA GLU A 200 31.53 0.04 3.24
C GLU A 200 30.64 -0.13 2.00
N VAL A 201 29.34 -0.40 2.21
CA VAL A 201 28.37 -0.56 1.13
C VAL A 201 28.22 0.72 0.32
N PHE A 202 28.18 1.89 0.96
CA PHE A 202 28.06 3.18 0.27
C PHE A 202 29.36 3.59 -0.44
N LEU A 203 30.52 3.23 0.09
CA LEU A 203 31.82 3.49 -0.53
C LEU A 203 32.10 2.61 -1.75
N ALA A 204 31.43 1.47 -1.88
CA ALA A 204 31.58 0.58 -3.04
C ALA A 204 31.08 1.20 -4.36
N LEU A 205 30.29 2.29 -4.30
CA LEU A 205 29.82 3.08 -5.44
C LEU A 205 29.37 2.22 -6.64
N PRO A 206 28.33 1.38 -6.49
CA PRO A 206 27.83 0.59 -7.61
C PRO A 206 27.32 1.50 -8.73
N ALA A 207 27.34 1.00 -9.96
CA ALA A 207 26.95 1.77 -11.16
C ALA A 207 25.51 2.32 -11.06
N GLU A 208 24.58 1.55 -10.47
CA GLU A 208 23.16 1.93 -10.34
C GLU A 208 22.66 1.77 -8.89
N PRO A 209 23.01 2.71 -7.97
CA PRO A 209 22.63 2.61 -6.55
C PRO A 209 21.12 2.49 -6.28
N PRO A 210 20.21 3.14 -7.05
CA PRO A 210 18.76 2.93 -6.89
C PRO A 210 18.31 1.50 -7.18
N SER A 211 19.05 0.76 -8.02
CA SER A 211 18.76 -0.63 -8.39
C SER A 211 19.60 -1.65 -7.62
N ASP A 212 20.53 -1.22 -6.76
CA ASP A 212 21.38 -2.12 -5.97
C ASP A 212 20.69 -2.53 -4.65
N PHE A 213 20.53 -3.83 -4.46
CA PHE A 213 19.86 -4.40 -3.29
C PHE A 213 20.58 -4.07 -1.97
N ASN A 214 21.90 -4.19 -1.94
CA ASN A 214 22.67 -3.96 -0.72
C ASN A 214 22.61 -2.49 -0.31
N VAL A 215 22.69 -1.56 -1.28
CA VAL A 215 22.54 -0.12 -1.04
C VAL A 215 21.15 0.21 -0.52
N GLN A 216 20.07 -0.30 -1.14
CA GLN A 216 18.72 0.01 -0.68
C GLN A 216 18.41 -0.60 0.69
N MET A 217 18.91 -1.80 0.98
CA MET A 217 18.83 -2.40 2.31
C MET A 217 19.59 -1.59 3.36
N ALA A 218 20.82 -1.17 3.05
CA ALA A 218 21.62 -0.36 3.96
C ALA A 218 20.99 1.01 4.21
N LYS A 219 20.49 1.65 3.16
CA LYS A 219 19.76 2.92 3.24
C LYS A 219 18.52 2.81 4.14
N LEU A 220 17.72 1.76 3.96
CA LEU A 220 16.52 1.53 4.76
C LEU A 220 16.88 1.27 6.23
N GLY A 221 17.85 0.38 6.48
CA GLY A 221 18.30 0.04 7.84
C GLY A 221 18.86 1.24 8.59
N VAL A 222 19.76 2.01 7.98
CA VAL A 222 20.29 3.26 8.57
C VAL A 222 19.16 4.27 8.80
N GLY A 223 18.21 4.36 7.86
CA GLY A 223 17.02 5.20 8.00
C GLY A 223 16.20 4.84 9.25
N LEU A 224 16.00 3.55 9.51
CA LEU A 224 15.23 3.07 10.66
C LEU A 224 15.99 3.25 11.98
N LEU A 225 17.27 2.91 12.01
CA LEU A 225 18.03 2.74 13.24
C LEU A 225 18.87 3.94 13.66
N SER A 226 19.09 4.94 12.79
CA SER A 226 19.95 6.10 13.13
C SER A 226 19.35 7.06 14.16
N GLY A 227 18.03 7.06 14.35
CA GLY A 227 17.32 8.07 15.15
C GLY A 227 17.21 9.45 14.49
N LYS A 228 17.78 9.64 13.29
CA LYS A 228 17.71 10.92 12.54
C LYS A 228 16.28 11.33 12.23
N TYR A 229 15.40 10.35 11.97
CA TYR A 229 14.03 10.52 11.49
C TYR A 229 12.98 10.22 12.57
N SER A 230 13.41 10.10 13.84
CA SER A 230 12.53 9.88 14.98
C SER A 230 13.00 10.75 16.13
N LYS A 231 12.55 12.02 16.13
CA LYS A 231 12.94 13.02 17.13
C LYS A 231 11.70 13.56 17.84
N PRO A 232 11.78 13.83 19.16
CA PRO A 232 10.67 14.46 19.86
C PRO A 232 10.36 15.84 19.26
N PRO A 233 9.10 16.29 19.33
CA PRO A 233 8.76 17.66 18.94
C PRO A 233 9.53 18.67 19.78
N PRO A 234 9.84 19.86 19.24
CA PRO A 234 10.40 20.96 20.02
C PRO A 234 9.50 21.31 21.22
N GLU A 235 10.10 21.75 22.32
CA GLU A 235 9.36 22.17 23.52
C GLU A 235 8.29 23.21 23.18
N GLY A 236 7.04 22.95 23.58
CA GLY A 236 5.90 23.84 23.34
C GLY A 236 5.10 23.59 22.05
N GLN A 237 5.44 22.58 21.24
CA GLN A 237 4.61 22.14 20.12
C GLN A 237 3.94 20.79 20.42
N ASP A 238 2.66 20.69 20.08
CA ASP A 238 1.93 19.42 20.15
C ASP A 238 2.52 18.41 19.16
N ALA A 239 2.75 17.18 19.62
CA ALA A 239 3.23 16.07 18.78
C ALA A 239 2.33 15.83 17.55
N ALA A 240 1.03 16.19 17.65
CA ALA A 240 0.06 16.05 16.57
C ALA A 240 0.21 17.09 15.45
N THR A 241 0.83 18.24 15.70
CA THR A 241 1.03 19.32 14.71
C THR A 241 2.46 19.39 14.17
N CYS A 242 3.37 18.64 14.78
CA CYS A 242 4.77 18.61 14.38
C CYS A 242 5.02 17.57 13.28
N ASP A 243 5.56 18.01 12.14
CA ASP A 243 5.99 17.14 11.02
C ASP A 243 7.12 16.14 11.39
N SER A 244 7.62 16.18 12.63
CA SER A 244 8.76 15.41 13.14
C SER A 244 8.52 13.89 13.25
N GLN A 245 7.26 13.43 13.16
CA GLN A 245 6.89 12.01 13.21
C GLN A 245 6.43 11.40 11.89
N ARG A 246 6.59 12.09 10.75
CA ARG A 246 6.13 11.56 9.46
C ARG A 246 6.73 10.19 9.12
N GLY A 247 7.89 9.82 9.68
CA GLY A 247 8.57 8.58 9.33
C GLY A 247 9.26 8.68 7.97
N ILE A 248 9.80 7.57 7.48
CA ILE A 248 10.52 7.54 6.19
C ILE A 248 9.70 6.81 5.11
N PRO A 249 9.66 7.31 3.86
CA PRO A 249 8.97 6.65 2.76
C PRO A 249 9.92 5.69 2.01
N PRO A 250 9.77 4.35 2.10
CA PRO A 250 10.69 3.39 1.49
C PRO A 250 10.43 3.17 -0.02
N ARG A 251 10.21 4.24 -0.80
CA ARG A 251 9.79 4.18 -2.22
C ARG A 251 10.76 3.38 -3.08
N MET A 252 12.05 3.73 -3.04
CA MET A 252 13.09 3.04 -3.82
C MET A 252 13.20 1.57 -3.46
N PHE A 253 13.13 1.25 -2.16
CA PHE A 253 13.15 -0.12 -1.70
C PHE A 253 11.92 -0.91 -2.21
N LYS A 254 10.71 -0.35 -2.09
CA LYS A 254 9.47 -0.96 -2.62
C LYS A 254 9.59 -1.25 -4.11
N THR A 255 10.04 -0.27 -4.91
CA THR A 255 10.23 -0.44 -6.35
C THR A 255 11.25 -1.53 -6.67
N LEU A 256 12.36 -1.57 -5.93
CA LEU A 256 13.41 -2.56 -6.15
C LEU A 256 12.96 -3.98 -5.78
N ILE A 257 12.42 -4.16 -4.57
CA ILE A 257 12.02 -5.48 -4.06
C ILE A 257 10.84 -6.06 -4.85
N GLY A 258 9.96 -5.20 -5.36
CA GLY A 258 8.81 -5.63 -6.18
C GLY A 258 9.13 -5.85 -7.66
N ARG A 259 10.30 -5.44 -8.15
CA ARG A 259 10.63 -5.44 -9.58
C ARG A 259 10.48 -6.84 -10.19
N GLY A 260 9.61 -6.95 -11.19
CA GLY A 260 9.38 -8.21 -11.93
C GLY A 260 8.53 -9.25 -11.19
N HIS A 261 8.01 -8.93 -10.00
CA HIS A 261 7.06 -9.80 -9.29
C HIS A 261 5.62 -9.39 -9.63
N PRO A 262 4.73 -10.32 -10.04
CA PRO A 262 3.36 -10.00 -10.43
C PRO A 262 2.59 -9.27 -9.32
N ASP A 263 2.76 -9.70 -8.07
CA ASP A 263 2.06 -9.11 -6.93
C ASP A 263 2.78 -7.89 -6.34
N PHE A 264 4.04 -8.03 -5.94
CA PHE A 264 4.79 -6.97 -5.24
C PHE A 264 5.21 -5.78 -6.11
N SER A 265 5.11 -5.86 -7.44
CA SER A 265 5.30 -4.69 -8.32
C SER A 265 4.11 -3.73 -8.30
N THR A 266 2.95 -4.21 -7.86
CA THR A 266 1.69 -3.45 -7.87
C THR A 266 1.49 -2.65 -6.58
N LYS A 267 0.41 -1.87 -6.54
CA LYS A 267 -0.06 -1.15 -5.34
C LYS A 267 -1.21 -1.87 -4.62
N SER A 268 -1.43 -3.16 -4.88
CA SER A 268 -2.46 -3.93 -4.18
C SER A 268 -1.98 -4.37 -2.78
N GLN A 269 -2.93 -4.79 -1.94
CA GLN A 269 -2.60 -5.39 -0.65
C GLN A 269 -2.06 -6.79 -0.84
N GLN A 270 -1.14 -7.19 0.04
CA GLN A 270 -0.41 -8.44 -0.06
C GLN A 270 -0.28 -9.13 1.29
N ASP A 271 -0.06 -10.44 1.25
CA ASP A 271 0.21 -11.24 2.44
C ASP A 271 1.64 -10.99 2.97
N ALA A 272 1.76 -10.86 4.29
CA ALA A 272 3.03 -10.55 4.94
C ALA A 272 4.00 -11.75 4.94
N GLN A 273 3.48 -12.98 5.04
CA GLN A 273 4.30 -14.19 4.99
C GLN A 273 4.82 -14.43 3.56
N GLU A 274 3.99 -14.20 2.55
CA GLU A 274 4.42 -14.28 1.15
C GLU A 274 5.49 -13.25 0.83
N PHE A 275 5.31 -12.00 1.27
CA PHE A 275 6.33 -10.96 1.14
C PHE A 275 7.61 -11.32 1.87
N PHE A 276 7.53 -11.87 3.09
CA PHE A 276 8.68 -12.34 3.84
C PHE A 276 9.46 -13.41 3.07
N LEU A 277 8.79 -14.44 2.54
CA LEU A 277 9.47 -15.49 1.76
C LEU A 277 10.07 -14.95 0.46
N HIS A 278 9.37 -14.04 -0.23
CA HIS A 278 9.91 -13.34 -1.40
C HIS A 278 11.16 -12.54 -1.05
N PHE A 279 11.13 -11.79 0.06
CA PHE A 279 12.26 -11.05 0.58
C PHE A 279 13.45 -11.97 0.88
N ILE A 280 13.24 -13.10 1.57
CA ILE A 280 14.30 -14.09 1.85
C ILE A 280 14.91 -14.62 0.55
N ASN A 281 14.09 -14.93 -0.47
CA ASN A 281 14.58 -15.38 -1.77
C ASN A 281 15.44 -14.33 -2.49
N VAL A 282 15.03 -13.05 -2.46
CA VAL A 282 15.82 -11.96 -3.05
C VAL A 282 17.12 -11.75 -2.27
N LEU A 283 17.06 -11.82 -0.94
CA LEU A 283 18.23 -11.72 -0.07
C LEU A 283 19.25 -12.84 -0.30
N GLU A 284 18.79 -14.08 -0.47
CA GLU A 284 19.64 -15.24 -0.79
C GLU A 284 20.42 -15.00 -2.09
N ARG A 285 19.73 -14.54 -3.14
CA ARG A 285 20.35 -14.22 -4.45
C ARG A 285 21.41 -13.15 -4.32
N ASN A 286 21.18 -12.15 -3.47
CA ASN A 286 22.11 -11.04 -3.22
C ASN A 286 23.13 -11.34 -2.12
N SER A 287 23.12 -12.54 -1.55
CA SER A 287 24.07 -12.97 -0.50
C SER A 287 25.05 -14.03 -0.95
N ARG A 288 25.15 -14.29 -2.25
CA ARG A 288 26.18 -15.19 -2.81
C ARG A 288 27.57 -14.68 -2.42
N HIS A 289 28.39 -15.55 -1.82
CA HIS A 289 29.76 -15.26 -1.37
C HIS A 289 29.90 -14.28 -0.19
N GLN A 290 28.83 -14.01 0.52
CA GLN A 290 28.82 -13.16 1.73
C GLN A 290 27.97 -13.81 2.81
N THR A 291 28.10 -13.34 4.05
CA THR A 291 27.25 -13.80 5.15
C THR A 291 25.79 -13.47 4.83
N ASN A 292 24.93 -14.50 4.84
CA ASN A 292 23.50 -14.34 4.62
C ASN A 292 22.79 -14.18 5.96
N PRO A 293 22.21 -13.01 6.27
CA PRO A 293 21.50 -12.84 7.54
C PRO A 293 20.22 -13.68 7.63
N ALA A 294 19.68 -14.20 6.51
CA ALA A 294 18.54 -15.12 6.51
C ALA A 294 18.84 -16.47 7.20
N ASP A 295 20.11 -16.83 7.37
CA ASP A 295 20.50 -18.06 8.04
C ASP A 295 20.01 -18.10 9.51
N CYS A 296 19.72 -16.95 10.13
CA CYS A 296 19.15 -16.92 11.48
C CYS A 296 17.72 -17.49 11.56
N PHE A 297 17.00 -17.54 10.44
CA PHE A 297 15.66 -18.13 10.34
C PHE A 297 15.68 -19.58 9.88
N LYS A 298 16.81 -20.04 9.35
CA LYS A 298 16.89 -21.29 8.60
C LYS A 298 16.90 -22.49 9.53
N PHE A 299 15.96 -23.40 9.34
CA PHE A 299 15.93 -24.69 10.04
C PHE A 299 15.66 -25.83 9.07
N ARG A 300 15.82 -27.07 9.56
CA ARG A 300 15.59 -28.29 8.79
C ARG A 300 14.40 -29.03 9.37
N VAL A 301 13.39 -29.26 8.54
CA VAL A 301 12.25 -30.12 8.85
C VAL A 301 12.57 -31.54 8.42
N GLU A 302 12.31 -32.50 9.30
CA GLU A 302 12.35 -33.93 8.99
C GLU A 302 10.92 -34.44 8.82
N ASP A 303 10.58 -34.90 7.61
CA ASP A 303 9.33 -35.64 7.37
C ASP A 303 9.60 -37.13 7.49
N ARG A 304 8.85 -37.79 8.36
CA ARG A 304 8.88 -39.25 8.52
C ARG A 304 7.63 -39.87 7.90
N PHE A 305 7.81 -40.59 6.80
CA PHE A 305 6.77 -41.39 6.17
C PHE A 305 6.83 -42.82 6.68
N GLN A 306 5.69 -43.40 7.07
CA GLN A 306 5.58 -44.79 7.50
C GLN A 306 4.53 -45.52 6.67
N CYS A 307 4.92 -46.63 6.02
CA CYS A 307 3.97 -47.48 5.32
C CYS A 307 3.02 -48.16 6.31
N CYS A 308 1.71 -47.98 6.15
CA CYS A 308 0.72 -48.53 7.07
C CYS A 308 0.76 -50.06 7.15
N LYS A 309 1.06 -50.74 6.02
CA LYS A 309 1.11 -52.22 5.91
C LYS A 309 2.46 -52.80 6.37
N SER A 310 3.56 -52.40 5.74
CA SER A 310 4.88 -53.01 6.00
C SER A 310 5.62 -52.43 7.21
N LYS A 311 5.10 -51.36 7.80
CA LYS A 311 5.72 -50.58 8.90
C LYS A 311 7.11 -50.01 8.57
N LYS A 312 7.61 -50.17 7.35
CA LYS A 312 8.86 -49.54 6.86
C LYS A 312 8.72 -48.02 6.82
N VAL A 313 9.83 -47.34 7.06
CA VAL A 313 9.90 -45.89 7.19
C VAL A 313 10.81 -45.27 6.12
N LYS A 314 10.51 -44.03 5.73
CA LYS A 314 11.37 -43.18 4.90
C LYS A 314 11.42 -41.79 5.52
N TYR A 315 12.61 -41.23 5.61
CA TYR A 315 12.84 -39.87 6.07
C TYR A 315 13.19 -38.97 4.89
N THR A 316 12.60 -37.78 4.84
CA THR A 316 13.02 -36.72 3.93
C THR A 316 13.28 -35.46 4.71
N TYR A 317 14.20 -34.65 4.22
CA TYR A 317 14.61 -33.41 4.87
C TYR A 317 14.34 -32.25 3.93
N ARG A 318 13.75 -31.18 4.45
CA ARG A 318 13.61 -29.91 3.73
C ARG A 318 14.07 -28.75 4.59
N THR A 319 14.63 -27.74 3.96
CA THR A 319 14.98 -26.47 4.61
C THR A 319 13.75 -25.58 4.64
N GLU A 320 13.52 -24.92 5.76
CA GLU A 320 12.36 -24.06 5.98
C GLU A 320 12.79 -22.78 6.71
N TYR A 321 12.04 -21.69 6.52
CA TYR A 321 12.27 -20.39 7.15
C TYR A 321 11.11 -19.94 8.05
N SER A 322 9.95 -20.58 7.91
CA SER A 322 8.76 -20.30 8.72
C SER A 322 8.06 -21.62 9.05
N LEU A 323 7.74 -21.84 10.33
CA LEU A 323 6.97 -23.01 10.75
C LEU A 323 5.47 -22.68 10.68
N PRO A 324 4.69 -23.29 9.76
CA PRO A 324 3.24 -23.13 9.76
C PRO A 324 2.65 -23.80 11.00
N LEU A 325 1.92 -23.04 11.82
CA LEU A 325 1.23 -23.55 13.00
C LEU A 325 -0.24 -23.82 12.66
N PRO A 326 -0.70 -25.09 12.65
CA PRO A 326 -2.11 -25.39 12.45
C PRO A 326 -2.92 -24.90 13.64
N ILE A 327 -4.09 -24.31 13.36
CA ILE A 327 -5.04 -23.83 14.38
C ILE A 327 -6.23 -24.80 14.40
N PRO A 328 -6.29 -25.76 15.35
CA PRO A 328 -7.39 -26.72 15.44
C PRO A 328 -8.65 -26.05 15.99
N LEU A 329 -9.58 -25.68 15.11
CA LEU A 329 -10.82 -25.00 15.49
C LEU A 329 -11.70 -25.86 16.41
N GLU A 330 -11.57 -27.18 16.32
CA GLU A 330 -12.21 -28.14 17.21
C GLU A 330 -11.72 -28.04 18.66
N ALA A 331 -10.57 -27.41 18.92
CA ALA A 331 -10.05 -27.18 20.26
C ALA A 331 -10.47 -25.82 20.86
N ALA A 332 -11.27 -25.03 20.13
CA ALA A 332 -11.75 -23.74 20.64
C ALA A 332 -12.57 -23.91 21.94
N ILE A 333 -12.27 -23.08 22.94
CA ILE A 333 -12.89 -23.13 24.28
C ILE A 333 -14.19 -22.31 24.38
N ASN A 334 -14.44 -21.41 23.43
CA ASN A 334 -15.52 -20.43 23.44
C ASN A 334 -16.47 -20.59 22.24
N LYS A 335 -16.73 -21.85 21.83
CA LYS A 335 -17.51 -22.14 20.62
C LYS A 335 -18.94 -21.64 20.71
N GLU A 336 -19.54 -21.74 21.89
CA GLU A 336 -20.92 -21.33 22.14
C GLU A 336 -21.05 -19.80 22.03
N GLU A 337 -20.11 -19.06 22.60
CA GLU A 337 -20.06 -17.60 22.54
C GLU A 337 -19.82 -17.09 21.12
N VAL A 338 -18.91 -17.73 20.36
CA VAL A 338 -18.68 -17.40 18.95
C VAL A 338 -19.94 -17.65 18.13
N THR A 339 -20.62 -18.77 18.35
CA THR A 339 -21.87 -19.10 17.64
C THR A 339 -22.97 -18.08 17.94
N ALA A 340 -23.12 -17.68 19.22
CA ALA A 340 -24.07 -16.65 19.62
C ALA A 340 -23.74 -15.29 18.98
N PHE A 341 -22.46 -14.92 18.93
CA PHE A 341 -21.98 -13.71 18.26
C PHE A 341 -22.29 -13.72 16.75
N GLU A 342 -22.01 -14.83 16.06
CA GLU A 342 -22.29 -14.96 14.62
C GLU A 342 -23.78 -14.91 14.30
N THR A 343 -24.61 -15.52 15.16
CA THR A 343 -26.08 -15.44 15.05
C THR A 343 -26.55 -14.00 15.19
N ARG A 344 -26.08 -13.28 16.21
CA ARG A 344 -26.42 -11.87 16.40
C ARG A 344 -25.95 -11.00 15.23
N LYS A 345 -24.75 -11.28 14.69
CA LYS A 345 -24.18 -10.56 13.54
C LYS A 345 -25.03 -10.74 12.29
N THR A 346 -25.50 -11.96 12.04
CA THR A 346 -26.34 -12.28 10.88
C THR A 346 -27.73 -11.66 11.01
N GLU A 347 -28.34 -11.69 12.20
CA GLU A 347 -29.61 -11.02 12.48
C GLU A 347 -29.54 -9.49 12.27
N LEU A 348 -28.48 -8.85 12.76
CA LEU A 348 -28.28 -7.40 12.58
C LEU A 348 -28.07 -7.05 11.11
N LYS A 349 -27.25 -7.83 10.39
CA LYS A 349 -27.07 -7.66 8.94
C LYS A 349 -28.39 -7.80 8.18
N ALA A 350 -29.23 -8.77 8.53
CA ALA A 350 -30.54 -8.96 7.89
C ALA A 350 -31.48 -7.76 8.13
N LYS A 351 -31.31 -7.05 9.25
CA LYS A 351 -32.04 -5.81 9.59
C LYS A 351 -31.39 -4.55 9.00
N GLY A 352 -30.33 -4.68 8.19
CA GLY A 352 -29.59 -3.54 7.64
C GLY A 352 -28.76 -2.76 8.67
N LEU A 353 -28.61 -3.30 9.89
CA LEU A 353 -27.87 -2.69 10.98
C LEU A 353 -26.45 -3.28 11.01
N ARG A 354 -25.45 -2.45 11.32
CA ARG A 354 -24.10 -2.93 11.64
C ARG A 354 -24.03 -3.23 13.14
N MET A 355 -23.29 -4.30 13.47
CA MET A 355 -22.98 -4.63 14.86
C MET A 355 -22.06 -3.57 15.47
#